data_AF-A0A2H6KI79-F1
#
_entry.id   AF-A0A2H6KI79-F1
#
_cell.length_a   1.000
_cell.length_b   1.000
_cell.length_c   1.000
_cell.angle_alpha   90.00
_cell.angle_beta   90.00
_cell.angle_gamma   90.00
#
_symmetry.space_group_name_H-M   'P 1'
#
loop_
_entity.id
_entity.type
_entity.pdbx_description
1 polymer ?
#
loop_
_entity_poly.entity_id
_entity_poly.type
_entity_poly.pdbx_seq_one_letter_code
_entity_poly.pdbx_strand_id
1 'polypeptide(L)'
;MLLAVHVNVERTDLYMQGCGVTYSSDKLFKPETAQLYNGDGQSQFGCKIDLHAAKEAAFYCPAPYVLDPPNCFSQVYMDGEVNNTGDLSMSLVSSHSNHFVILQFDDSLVGPGEKLRQTSPLECRCVTVKGIVLSSIQIVNYYAKQ
;
A
#
# COMPACT_ATOMS: atom_id res chain seq x y z
N MET A 1 -12.18 -18.93 -37.33
CA MET A 1 -10.77 -19.21 -37.00
C MET A 1 -10.54 -18.65 -35.60
N LEU A 2 -10.49 -19.50 -34.57
CA LEU A 2 -10.30 -19.08 -33.17
C LEU A 2 -8.81 -19.21 -32.86
N LEU A 3 -8.16 -18.08 -32.55
CA LEU A 3 -6.80 -18.08 -32.00
C LEU A 3 -6.90 -18.35 -30.50
N ALA A 4 -6.41 -19.51 -30.05
CA ALA A 4 -6.30 -19.81 -28.64
C ALA A 4 -4.97 -19.26 -28.11
N VAL A 5 -5.04 -18.26 -27.22
CA VAL A 5 -3.87 -17.76 -26.52
C VAL A 5 -3.59 -18.68 -25.34
N HIS A 6 -2.44 -19.35 -25.36
CA HIS A 6 -1.93 -20.13 -24.23
C HIS A 6 -0.91 -19.27 -23.49
N VAL A 7 -1.24 -18.90 -22.24
CA VAL A 7 -0.33 -18.15 -21.37
C VAL A 7 0.18 -19.11 -20.31
N ASN A 8 1.49 -19.37 -20.31
CA ASN A 8 2.15 -20.10 -19.23
C ASN A 8 2.72 -19.08 -18.25
N VAL A 9 2.19 -19.05 -17.02
CA VAL A 9 2.65 -18.12 -15.97
C VAL A 9 3.52 -18.88 -14.99
N GLU A 10 4.82 -18.63 -15.04
CA GLU A 10 5.76 -19.11 -14.02
C GLU A 10 5.72 -18.16 -12.82
N ARG A 11 5.53 -18.72 -11.62
CA ARG A 11 5.35 -17.95 -10.38
C ARG A 11 6.65 -18.00 -9.58
N THR A 12 7.45 -16.93 -9.65
CA THR A 12 8.78 -16.87 -9.01
C THR A 12 8.73 -16.31 -7.58
N ASP A 13 7.81 -15.38 -7.31
CA ASP A 13 7.41 -14.95 -5.95
C ASP A 13 5.94 -14.53 -6.01
N LEU A 14 5.09 -15.20 -5.23
CA LEU A 14 3.63 -15.02 -5.29
C LEU A 14 3.10 -13.93 -4.38
N TYR A 15 3.94 -13.43 -3.49
CA TYR A 15 3.51 -12.64 -2.35
C TYR A 15 4.10 -11.25 -2.45
N MET A 16 3.26 -10.26 -2.21
CA MET A 16 3.69 -8.87 -2.02
C MET A 16 3.79 -8.55 -0.52
N GLN A 17 4.61 -7.57 -0.16
CA GLN A 17 4.56 -6.97 1.16
C GLN A 17 3.30 -6.11 1.25
N GLY A 18 2.44 -6.34 2.23
CA GLY A 18 1.16 -5.64 2.27
C GLY A 18 0.11 -6.24 3.19
N CYS A 19 -1.07 -5.65 3.15
CA CYS A 19 -2.21 -6.10 3.94
C CYS A 19 -3.55 -5.66 3.32
N GLY A 20 -4.64 -6.07 3.92
CA GLY A 20 -5.98 -5.69 3.49
C GLY A 20 -7.03 -6.17 4.48
N VAL A 21 -8.26 -6.34 4.00
CA VAL A 21 -9.35 -6.91 4.80
C VAL A 21 -9.22 -8.45 4.85
N THR A 22 -9.13 -8.97 6.08
CA THR A 22 -8.66 -10.32 6.48
C THR A 22 -9.30 -11.52 5.76
N TYR A 23 -10.60 -11.50 5.46
CA TYR A 23 -11.28 -12.73 4.97
C TYR A 23 -10.82 -13.24 3.59
N SER A 24 -10.06 -12.47 2.81
CA SER A 24 -9.60 -12.85 1.46
C SER A 24 -8.16 -12.44 1.12
N SER A 25 -7.49 -11.69 2.00
CA SER A 25 -6.14 -11.15 1.76
C SER A 25 -5.00 -12.06 2.19
N ASP A 26 -5.22 -13.04 3.07
CA ASP A 26 -4.15 -13.78 3.75
C ASP A 26 -3.29 -14.63 2.81
N LYS A 27 -3.78 -14.89 1.58
CA LYS A 27 -3.05 -15.61 0.53
C LYS A 27 -2.34 -14.67 -0.46
N LEU A 28 -2.55 -13.36 -0.37
CA LEU A 28 -1.98 -12.35 -1.27
C LEU A 28 -0.68 -11.74 -0.72
N PHE A 29 -0.51 -11.76 0.60
CA PHE A 29 0.57 -11.06 1.28
C PHE A 29 1.53 -11.98 2.01
N LYS A 30 2.76 -11.51 2.15
CA LYS A 30 3.82 -12.22 2.89
C LYS A 30 3.44 -12.32 4.38
N PRO A 31 3.44 -13.52 4.99
CA PRO A 31 3.07 -13.70 6.39
C PRO A 31 3.99 -12.97 7.37
N GLU A 32 5.22 -12.67 6.96
CA GLU A 32 6.19 -11.86 7.71
C GLU A 32 5.92 -10.34 7.68
N THR A 33 4.90 -9.87 6.94
CA THR A 33 4.53 -8.45 6.92
C THR A 33 4.18 -7.97 8.32
N ALA A 34 4.82 -6.88 8.77
CA ALA A 34 4.59 -6.35 10.11
C ALA A 34 3.16 -5.82 10.28
N GLN A 35 2.43 -6.37 11.25
CA GLN A 35 1.02 -6.08 11.48
C GLN A 35 0.83 -4.93 12.47
N LEU A 36 -0.23 -4.15 12.26
CA LEU A 36 -0.72 -3.15 13.21
C LEU A 36 -1.81 -3.77 14.08
N TYR A 37 -1.75 -3.53 15.39
CA TYR A 37 -2.75 -4.00 16.35
C TYR A 37 -3.42 -2.81 17.04
N ASN A 38 -4.70 -2.95 17.38
CA ASN A 38 -5.39 -2.00 18.26
C ASN A 38 -4.80 -2.04 19.69
N GLY A 39 -5.08 -1.00 20.49
CA GLY A 39 -4.55 -0.84 21.85
C GLY A 39 -4.87 -1.99 22.82
N ASP A 40 -5.89 -2.79 22.51
CA ASP A 40 -6.29 -3.98 23.27
C ASP A 40 -5.64 -5.28 22.76
N GLY A 41 -4.86 -5.23 21.68
CA GLY A 41 -4.13 -6.37 21.11
C GLY A 41 -4.99 -7.45 20.43
N GLN A 42 -6.29 -7.20 20.24
CA GLN A 42 -7.27 -8.21 19.83
C GLN A 42 -7.63 -8.21 18.33
N SER A 43 -7.28 -7.17 17.58
CA SER A 43 -7.61 -7.10 16.15
C SER A 43 -6.45 -6.51 15.35
N GLN A 44 -5.97 -7.29 14.37
CA GLN A 44 -5.06 -6.79 13.34
C GLN A 44 -5.81 -5.74 12.53
N PHE A 45 -5.25 -4.54 12.45
CA PHE A 45 -5.83 -3.41 11.73
C PHE A 45 -4.89 -2.91 10.64
N GLY A 46 -4.34 -3.87 9.90
CA GLY A 46 -3.48 -3.64 8.75
C GLY A 46 -1.99 -3.77 9.07
N CYS A 47 -1.14 -2.97 8.45
CA CYS A 47 0.29 -3.23 8.38
C CYS A 47 1.15 -1.99 8.24
N LYS A 48 2.43 -2.13 8.60
CA LYS A 48 3.46 -1.12 8.42
C LYS A 48 4.57 -1.66 7.52
N ILE A 49 4.82 -0.98 6.41
CA ILE A 49 5.80 -1.38 5.41
C ILE A 49 6.97 -0.41 5.37
N ASP A 50 8.19 -0.94 5.50
CA ASP A 50 9.42 -0.24 5.13
C ASP A 50 9.57 -0.29 3.61
N LEU A 51 9.25 0.79 2.92
CA LEU A 51 9.22 0.79 1.45
C LEU A 51 10.62 0.72 0.86
N HIS A 52 11.61 1.36 1.50
CA HIS A 52 12.99 1.31 1.01
C HIS A 52 13.55 -0.12 1.02
N ALA A 53 13.21 -0.92 2.03
CA ALA A 53 13.58 -2.32 2.12
C ALA A 53 12.70 -3.22 1.23
N ALA A 54 11.38 -3.01 1.25
CA ALA A 54 10.43 -3.86 0.53
C ALA A 54 10.41 -3.62 -0.98
N LYS A 55 10.81 -2.42 -1.44
CA LYS A 55 10.72 -1.91 -2.83
C LYS A 55 9.31 -1.74 -3.38
N GLU A 56 8.34 -2.48 -2.86
CA GLU A 56 6.95 -2.41 -3.24
C GLU A 56 6.07 -2.69 -2.00
N ALA A 57 4.93 -2.03 -1.95
CA ALA A 57 3.90 -2.25 -0.95
C ALA A 57 2.54 -2.37 -1.66
N ALA A 58 1.68 -3.24 -1.14
CA ALA A 58 0.37 -3.42 -1.71
C ALA A 58 -0.74 -3.42 -0.65
N PHE A 59 -1.91 -2.93 -1.05
CA PHE A 59 -3.05 -2.78 -0.16
C PHE A 59 -4.33 -3.25 -0.84
N TYR A 60 -5.06 -4.14 -0.15
CA TYR A 60 -6.29 -4.73 -0.66
C TYR A 60 -7.53 -4.23 0.09
N CYS A 61 -8.43 -3.59 -0.66
CA CYS A 61 -9.72 -3.10 -0.19
C CYS A 61 -10.84 -3.57 -1.13
N PRO A 62 -11.50 -4.70 -0.82
CA PRO A 62 -12.57 -5.24 -1.65
C PRO A 62 -13.89 -4.50 -1.47
N ALA A 63 -14.77 -4.60 -2.48
CA ALA A 63 -16.17 -4.24 -2.32
C ALA A 63 -16.83 -5.04 -1.17
N PRO A 64 -17.75 -4.45 -0.39
CA PRO A 64 -18.35 -3.12 -0.55
C PRO A 64 -17.58 -1.99 0.17
N TYR A 65 -16.34 -2.22 0.57
CA TYR A 65 -15.50 -1.23 1.25
C TYR A 65 -14.80 -0.32 0.24
N VAL A 66 -14.35 0.82 0.72
CA VAL A 66 -13.74 1.86 -0.12
C VAL A 66 -12.39 2.28 0.44
N LEU A 67 -11.48 2.64 -0.44
CA LEU A 67 -10.21 3.24 -0.07
C LEU A 67 -10.43 4.66 0.48
N ASP A 68 -9.66 5.01 1.49
CA ASP A 68 -9.61 6.34 2.10
C ASP A 68 -8.14 6.74 2.32
N PRO A 69 -7.61 7.74 1.58
CA PRO A 69 -8.32 8.56 0.61
C PRO A 69 -8.76 7.74 -0.64
N PRO A 70 -9.78 8.20 -1.39
CA PRO A 70 -10.34 7.46 -2.53
C PRO A 70 -9.31 7.07 -3.60
N ASN A 71 -8.25 7.87 -3.75
CA ASN A 71 -7.18 7.64 -4.71
C ASN A 71 -5.89 7.12 -4.07
N CYS A 72 -5.94 6.36 -2.98
CA CYS A 72 -4.77 5.65 -2.48
C CYS A 72 -4.13 4.76 -3.57
N PHE A 73 -2.84 4.80 -3.91
CA PHE A 73 -1.72 5.57 -3.37
C PHE A 73 -1.35 6.82 -4.17
N SER A 74 -2.13 7.24 -5.18
CA SER A 74 -1.94 8.56 -5.80
C SER A 74 -2.13 9.70 -4.78
N GLN A 75 -2.95 9.47 -3.76
CA GLN A 75 -3.13 10.32 -2.58
C GLN A 75 -2.93 9.51 -1.31
N VAL A 76 -2.41 10.14 -0.28
CA VAL A 76 -2.13 9.52 1.03
C VAL A 76 -2.43 10.51 2.14
N TYR A 77 -2.77 9.99 3.33
CA TYR A 77 -2.70 10.80 4.53
C TYR A 77 -1.25 10.92 4.99
N MET A 78 -0.81 12.12 5.31
CA MET A 78 0.41 12.40 6.07
C MET A 78 0.02 13.33 7.21
N ASP A 79 0.24 12.89 8.45
CA ASP A 79 -0.13 13.63 9.66
C ASP A 79 -1.61 14.08 9.70
N GLY A 80 -2.50 13.29 9.09
CA GLY A 80 -3.94 13.56 9.03
C GLY A 80 -4.40 14.41 7.84
N GLU A 81 -3.47 14.94 7.04
CA GLU A 81 -3.77 15.73 5.84
C GLU A 81 -3.60 14.91 4.57
N VAL A 82 -4.49 15.12 3.59
CA VAL A 82 -4.41 14.45 2.29
C VAL A 82 -3.36 15.15 1.42
N ASN A 83 -2.38 14.38 0.97
CA ASN A 83 -1.28 14.84 0.12
C ASN A 83 -1.25 14.01 -1.17
N ASN A 84 -0.87 14.62 -2.30
CA ASN A 84 -0.59 13.85 -3.51
C ASN A 84 0.80 13.24 -3.40
N THR A 85 0.91 11.96 -3.70
CA THR A 85 2.17 11.22 -3.55
C THR A 85 3.28 11.74 -4.46
N GLY A 86 2.94 12.17 -5.68
CA GLY A 86 3.90 12.76 -6.62
C GLY A 86 4.46 14.12 -6.17
N ASP A 87 3.74 14.87 -5.33
CA ASP A 87 4.24 16.11 -4.75
C ASP A 87 5.30 15.83 -3.67
N LEU A 88 5.20 14.67 -3.01
CA LEU A 88 6.15 14.21 -1.99
C LEU A 88 7.45 13.70 -2.60
N SER A 89 7.34 12.82 -3.61
CA SER A 89 8.47 12.33 -4.41
C SER A 89 8.00 11.67 -5.70
N MET A 90 8.79 11.86 -6.76
CA MET A 90 8.60 11.15 -8.03
C MET A 90 9.03 9.68 -7.95
N SER A 91 9.79 9.28 -6.92
CA SER A 91 10.20 7.89 -6.68
C SER A 91 9.08 6.99 -6.14
N LEU A 92 7.92 7.57 -5.82
CA LEU A 92 6.76 6.89 -5.28
C LEU A 92 5.71 6.67 -6.39
N VAL A 93 5.83 5.53 -7.07
CA VAL A 93 5.00 5.20 -8.24
C VAL A 93 3.79 4.38 -7.81
N SER A 94 2.59 4.91 -8.03
CA SER A 94 1.35 4.19 -7.70
C SER A 94 0.75 3.46 -8.89
N SER A 95 0.16 2.30 -8.64
CA SER A 95 -0.61 1.51 -9.62
C SER A 95 -1.91 1.02 -9.01
N HIS A 96 -2.99 1.08 -9.79
CA HIS A 96 -4.34 0.85 -9.30
C HIS A 96 -5.06 -0.25 -10.09
N SER A 97 -5.79 -1.07 -9.36
CA SER A 97 -6.80 -2.00 -9.89
C SER A 97 -8.11 -1.83 -9.11
N ASN A 98 -9.13 -2.64 -9.41
CA ASN A 98 -10.46 -2.49 -8.80
C ASN A 98 -10.46 -2.56 -7.26
N HIS A 99 -9.60 -3.38 -6.66
CA HIS A 99 -9.58 -3.62 -5.22
C HIS A 99 -8.18 -3.63 -4.63
N PHE A 100 -7.16 -3.50 -5.47
CA PHE A 100 -5.77 -3.68 -5.09
C PHE A 100 -4.99 -2.48 -5.59
N VAL A 101 -4.26 -1.84 -4.69
CA VAL A 101 -3.44 -0.67 -4.99
C VAL A 101 -2.02 -0.94 -4.55
N ILE A 102 -1.08 -0.49 -5.37
CA ILE A 102 0.34 -0.78 -5.24
C ILE A 102 1.09 0.53 -5.18
N LEU A 103 2.09 0.59 -4.31
CA LEU A 103 3.09 1.64 -4.26
C LEU A 103 4.46 1.01 -4.48
N GLN A 104 5.14 1.43 -5.54
CA GLN A 104 6.49 1.01 -5.87
C GLN A 104 7.48 2.14 -5.56
N PHE A 105 8.64 1.76 -5.03
CA PHE A 105 9.79 2.64 -4.92
C PHE A 105 10.73 2.45 -6.11
N ASP A 106 10.84 3.49 -6.94
CA ASP A 106 11.78 3.57 -8.05
C ASP A 106 12.98 4.44 -7.64
N ASP A 107 14.10 3.79 -7.35
CA ASP A 107 15.32 4.45 -6.88
C ASP A 107 15.95 5.37 -7.95
N SER A 108 15.68 5.11 -9.23
CA SER A 108 16.17 5.92 -10.34
C SER A 108 15.50 7.30 -10.43
N LEU A 109 14.34 7.46 -9.77
CA LEU A 109 13.54 8.68 -9.76
C LEU A 109 13.74 9.53 -8.50
N VAL A 110 14.64 9.12 -7.59
CA VAL A 110 14.95 9.90 -6.38
C VAL A 110 15.58 11.23 -6.78
N GLY A 111 14.87 12.32 -6.45
CA GLY A 111 15.26 13.67 -6.84
C GLY A 111 16.40 14.25 -6.00
N PRO A 112 17.14 15.25 -6.51
CA PRO A 112 18.11 15.99 -5.73
C PRO A 112 17.48 16.60 -4.47
N GLY A 113 18.09 16.39 -3.31
CA GLY A 113 17.63 16.93 -2.03
C GLY A 113 16.58 16.08 -1.30
N GLU A 114 16.07 15.02 -1.93
CA GLU A 114 15.23 14.04 -1.24
C GLU A 114 16.07 13.25 -0.22
N LYS A 115 15.45 12.96 0.93
CA LYS A 115 16.08 12.18 1.99
C LYS A 115 15.14 11.09 2.45
N LEU A 116 15.71 10.03 3.02
CA LEU A 116 14.94 8.98 3.66
C LEU A 116 14.17 9.57 4.85
N ARG A 117 12.84 9.57 4.75
CA ARG A 117 11.93 10.08 5.76
C ARG A 117 11.46 8.94 6.65
N GLN A 118 11.72 9.09 7.95
CA GLN A 118 11.39 8.09 8.97
C GLN A 118 10.15 8.46 9.80
N THR A 119 9.76 9.74 9.80
CA THR A 119 8.60 10.28 10.53
C THR A 119 7.47 10.66 9.57
N SER A 120 6.24 10.75 10.07
CA SER A 120 5.03 10.98 9.27
C SER A 120 4.82 9.88 8.23
N PRO A 121 4.40 8.67 8.65
CA PRO A 121 4.09 7.59 7.73
C PRO A 121 3.01 8.03 6.73
N LEU A 122 3.13 7.58 5.48
CA LEU A 122 2.03 7.71 4.54
C LEU A 122 0.98 6.68 4.91
N GLU A 123 -0.27 7.10 5.07
CA GLU A 123 -1.35 6.21 5.45
C GLU A 123 -2.42 6.15 4.38
N CYS A 124 -2.86 4.93 4.10
CA CYS A 124 -4.14 4.67 3.47
C CYS A 124 -4.97 3.73 4.33
N ARG A 125 -6.28 3.80 4.14
CA ARG A 125 -7.28 3.09 4.92
C ARG A 125 -8.24 2.39 3.98
N CYS A 126 -8.77 1.26 4.44
CA CYS A 126 -9.93 0.62 3.85
C CYS A 126 -11.08 0.79 4.84
N VAL A 127 -12.16 1.42 4.40
CA VAL A 127 -13.27 1.82 5.27
C VAL A 127 -14.60 1.27 4.77
N THR A 128 -15.52 1.04 5.70
CA THR A 128 -16.92 0.80 5.36
C THR A 128 -17.54 2.04 4.71
N VAL A 129 -18.67 1.87 4.03
CA VAL A 129 -19.48 2.99 3.50
C VAL A 129 -19.93 4.01 4.56
N LYS A 130 -19.82 3.67 5.86
CA LYS A 130 -20.11 4.56 6.99
C LYS A 130 -18.85 5.22 7.58
N GLY A 131 -17.68 5.03 6.96
CA GLY A 131 -16.41 5.59 7.42
C GLY A 131 -15.73 4.82 8.56
N ILE A 132 -16.26 3.67 8.98
CA ILE A 132 -15.59 2.80 9.95
C ILE A 132 -14.37 2.18 9.26
N VAL A 133 -13.18 2.42 9.80
CA VAL A 133 -11.95 1.83 9.27
C VAL A 133 -11.94 0.32 9.56
N LEU A 134 -11.42 -0.48 8.62
CA LEU A 134 -11.29 -1.93 8.73
C LEU A 134 -9.82 -2.39 8.70
N SER A 135 -8.98 -1.66 7.99
CA SER A 135 -7.55 -1.94 7.85
C SER A 135 -6.85 -0.66 7.42
N SER A 136 -5.62 -0.45 7.88
CA SER A 136 -4.75 0.65 7.45
C SER A 136 -3.41 0.12 6.97
N ILE A 137 -2.88 0.68 5.90
CA ILE A 137 -1.48 0.49 5.51
C ILE A 137 -0.69 1.76 5.82
N GLN A 138 0.44 1.60 6.51
CA GLN A 138 1.37 2.67 6.81
C GLN A 138 2.69 2.43 6.09
N ILE A 139 3.14 3.41 5.31
CA ILE A 139 4.40 3.38 4.59
C ILE A 139 5.41 4.24 5.34
N VAL A 140 6.55 3.63 5.69
CA VAL A 140 7.69 4.30 6.31
C VAL A 140 8.95 4.11 5.50
N ASN A 141 9.99 4.89 5.85
CA ASN A 141 11.29 4.80 5.22
C ASN A 141 11.17 4.96 3.70
N TYR A 142 10.57 6.07 3.28
CA TYR A 142 10.42 6.46 1.88
C TYR A 142 11.23 7.74 1.61
N TYR A 143 11.62 7.97 0.35
CA TYR A 143 12.30 9.21 -0.04
C TYR A 143 11.27 10.30 -0.31
N ALA A 144 11.51 11.49 0.22
CA ALA A 144 10.68 12.67 -0.02
C ALA A 144 11.49 13.96 0.14
N LYS A 145 10.97 15.04 -0.43
CA LYS A 145 11.44 16.40 -0.14
C LYS A 145 11.06 16.77 1.31
N GLN A 146 11.90 17.58 1.95
CA GLN A 146 11.62 18.12 3.28
C GLN A 146 10.57 19.23 3.24
#